data_AF-A0A0C2RYU8-F1
#
_entry.id   AF-A0A0C2RYU8-F1
#
_cell.length_a   1.000
_cell.length_b   1.000
_cell.length_c   1.000
_cell.angle_alpha   90.00
_cell.angle_beta   90.00
_cell.angle_gamma   90.00
#
_symmetry.space_group_name_H-M   'P 1'
#
loop_
_entity.id
_entity.type
_entity.pdbx_description
1 polymer ?
#
loop_
_entity_poly.entity_id
_entity_poly.type
_entity_poly.pdbx_seq_one_letter_code
_entity_poly.pdbx_strand_id
1 'polypeptide(L)'
;MSITAGCQKIDGYYEKTTDTPAYILSMVLDPRQKLGHFKKNWLLDLQGDVVKCVEDLFKERYTKLQGETAALHPPATVKTKLGILLRELSDDEEDTDINNADTRDLALEDPNCPWSREFHIYLDTPVETIPEGWTMIAWWGMNVHHYPVWASLAHDYLAMMASSVSSERAFSQGGITISKWHNRLKGDVVEALQSLKCAIRTNLIFREPGPSTISEGYEEDDGENDSEDEEGWDSLVIDAEAEDADNDAEDADNDD
;
A
#
# COMPACT_ATOMS: atom_id res chain seq x y z
N MET A 1 -43.16 -0.78 4.92
CA MET A 1 -42.41 -2.03 5.22
C MET A 1 -41.08 -2.13 4.48
N SER A 2 -40.99 -1.81 3.18
CA SER A 2 -39.71 -1.91 2.44
C SER A 2 -38.61 -0.94 2.94
N ILE A 3 -38.96 0.32 3.25
CA ILE A 3 -37.99 1.33 3.75
C ILE A 3 -37.43 0.93 5.12
N THR A 4 -38.28 0.47 6.03
CA THR A 4 -37.87 0.00 7.37
C THR A 4 -36.95 -1.22 7.34
N ALA A 5 -37.19 -2.16 6.42
CA ALA A 5 -36.29 -3.30 6.22
C ALA A 5 -34.94 -2.86 5.61
N GLY A 6 -34.96 -1.83 4.76
CA GLY A 6 -33.75 -1.19 4.23
C GLY A 6 -32.91 -0.55 5.33
N CYS A 7 -33.53 0.24 6.22
CA CYS A 7 -32.85 0.87 7.35
C CYS A 7 -32.21 -0.16 8.28
N GLN A 8 -32.96 -1.20 8.68
CA GLN A 8 -32.43 -2.27 9.53
C GLN A 8 -31.20 -2.97 8.91
N LYS A 9 -31.21 -3.14 7.59
CA LYS A 9 -30.08 -3.74 6.88
C LYS A 9 -28.88 -2.80 6.86
N ILE A 10 -29.09 -1.51 6.66
CA ILE A 10 -28.04 -0.48 6.74
C ILE A 10 -27.44 -0.45 8.15
N ASP A 11 -28.28 -0.41 9.19
CA ASP A 11 -27.84 -0.41 10.59
C ASP A 11 -26.96 -1.64 10.88
N GLY A 12 -27.39 -2.82 10.46
CA GLY A 12 -26.60 -4.05 10.62
C GLY A 12 -25.29 -4.11 9.81
N TYR A 13 -25.14 -3.31 8.74
CA TYR A 13 -23.84 -3.14 8.07
C TYR A 13 -22.98 -2.09 8.77
N TYR A 14 -23.57 -1.01 9.28
CA TYR A 14 -22.86 0.01 10.04
C TYR A 14 -22.22 -0.58 11.30
N GLU A 15 -22.94 -1.41 12.05
CA GLU A 15 -22.42 -2.11 13.23
C GLU A 15 -21.21 -3.00 12.89
N LYS A 16 -21.21 -3.66 11.73
CA LYS A 16 -20.07 -4.48 11.29
C LYS A 16 -18.85 -3.64 10.88
N THR A 17 -19.07 -2.42 10.38
CA THR A 17 -17.97 -1.50 10.06
C THR A 17 -17.34 -0.90 11.31
N THR A 18 -18.08 -0.82 12.42
CA THR A 18 -17.52 -0.42 13.73
C THR A 18 -16.69 -1.51 14.39
N ASP A 19 -16.86 -2.78 14.01
CA ASP A 19 -16.08 -3.89 14.57
C ASP A 19 -14.60 -3.86 14.17
N THR A 20 -14.26 -3.18 13.06
CA THR A 20 -12.89 -3.16 12.55
C THR A 20 -12.33 -1.72 12.55
N PRO A 21 -11.16 -1.46 13.16
CA PRO A 21 -10.54 -0.13 13.17
C PRO A 21 -10.04 0.32 11.79
N ALA A 22 -10.17 -0.54 10.77
CA ALA A 22 -9.70 -0.33 9.42
C ALA A 22 -10.12 1.00 8.81
N TYR A 23 -11.42 1.30 8.90
CA TYR A 23 -11.98 2.51 8.32
C TYR A 23 -11.47 3.76 9.06
N ILE A 24 -11.49 3.72 10.40
CA ILE A 24 -11.01 4.81 11.25
C ILE A 24 -9.54 5.10 10.93
N LEU A 25 -8.70 4.07 10.91
CA LEU A 25 -7.28 4.23 10.68
C LEU A 25 -7.00 4.73 9.26
N SER A 26 -7.70 4.21 8.25
CA SER A 26 -7.52 4.67 6.86
C SER A 26 -7.77 6.17 6.69
N MET A 27 -8.72 6.73 7.45
CA MET A 27 -8.99 8.17 7.46
C MET A 27 -7.92 8.98 8.21
N VAL A 28 -7.45 8.46 9.36
CA VAL A 28 -6.40 9.13 10.14
C VAL A 28 -5.04 9.11 9.42
N LEU A 29 -4.76 8.05 8.67
CA LEU A 29 -3.56 7.89 7.85
C LEU A 29 -3.57 8.76 6.59
N ASP A 30 -4.65 9.50 6.32
CA ASP A 30 -4.65 10.55 5.29
C ASP A 30 -3.98 11.82 5.83
N PRO A 31 -2.77 12.19 5.38
CA PRO A 31 -2.06 13.37 5.86
C PRO A 31 -2.76 14.67 5.48
N ARG A 32 -3.72 14.63 4.54
CA ARG A 32 -4.54 15.77 4.11
C ARG A 32 -5.69 16.07 5.09
N GLN A 33 -6.12 15.09 5.88
CA GLN A 33 -7.29 15.23 6.75
C GLN A 33 -7.00 14.85 8.20
N LYS A 34 -6.22 13.80 8.45
CA LYS A 34 -5.89 13.27 9.78
C LYS A 34 -7.15 13.14 10.63
N LEU A 35 -7.15 13.73 11.83
CA LEU A 35 -8.33 13.80 12.71
C LEU A 35 -9.35 14.88 12.30
N GLY A 36 -9.03 15.72 11.32
CA GLY A 36 -9.88 16.83 10.86
C GLY A 36 -11.24 16.37 10.34
N HIS A 37 -11.31 15.19 9.70
CA HIS A 37 -12.59 14.61 9.26
C HIS A 37 -13.53 14.35 10.45
N PHE A 38 -13.03 13.67 11.49
CA PHE A 38 -13.79 13.34 12.69
C PHE A 38 -14.18 14.59 13.47
N LYS A 39 -13.26 15.56 13.60
CA LYS A 39 -13.52 16.85 14.26
C LYS A 39 -14.67 17.62 13.60
N LYS A 40 -14.79 17.52 12.28
CA LYS A 40 -15.83 18.22 11.49
C LYS A 40 -17.16 17.47 11.47
N ASN A 41 -17.13 16.15 11.41
CA ASN A 41 -18.31 15.35 11.05
C ASN A 41 -18.92 14.58 12.24
N TRP A 42 -18.17 14.35 13.33
CA TRP A 42 -18.56 13.46 14.42
C TRP A 42 -18.76 14.23 15.73
N LEU A 43 -19.54 13.67 16.66
CA LEU A 43 -19.75 14.22 18.01
C LEU A 43 -18.49 14.05 18.88
N LEU A 44 -18.34 14.91 19.90
CA LEU A 44 -17.15 14.95 20.77
C LEU A 44 -16.87 13.60 21.46
N ASP A 45 -17.90 12.90 21.93
CA ASP A 45 -17.74 11.61 22.60
C ASP A 45 -17.12 10.57 21.65
N LEU A 46 -17.63 10.52 20.42
CA LEU A 46 -17.18 9.61 19.38
C LEU A 46 -15.78 9.96 18.86
N GLN A 47 -15.40 11.24 18.91
CA GLN A 47 -14.02 11.66 18.61
C GLN A 47 -13.05 11.14 19.66
N GLY A 48 -13.42 11.14 20.95
CA GLY A 48 -12.61 10.58 22.02
C GLY A 48 -12.36 9.09 21.84
N ASP A 49 -13.41 8.34 21.48
CA ASP A 49 -13.32 6.90 21.19
C ASP A 49 -12.41 6.62 19.98
N VAL A 50 -12.48 7.44 18.93
CA VAL A 50 -11.59 7.34 17.75
C VAL A 50 -10.14 7.55 18.15
N VAL A 51 -9.83 8.64 18.87
CA VAL A 51 -8.46 8.95 19.29
C VAL A 51 -7.90 7.81 20.13
N LYS A 52 -8.67 7.33 21.11
CA LYS A 52 -8.27 6.21 21.97
C LYS A 52 -8.02 4.94 21.17
N CYS A 53 -8.91 4.59 20.24
CA CYS A 53 -8.75 3.41 19.38
C CYS A 53 -7.45 3.46 18.56
N VAL A 54 -7.16 4.60 17.95
CA VAL A 54 -5.95 4.82 17.15
C VAL A 54 -4.70 4.79 18.04
N GLU A 55 -4.78 5.38 19.24
CA GLU A 55 -3.69 5.40 20.22
C GLU A 55 -3.35 3.98 20.71
N ASP A 56 -4.35 3.16 21.03
CA ASP A 56 -4.16 1.77 21.47
C ASP A 56 -3.51 0.92 20.37
N LEU A 57 -3.95 1.08 19.11
CA LEU A 57 -3.39 0.39 17.96
C LEU A 57 -1.94 0.83 17.67
N PHE A 58 -1.67 2.13 17.82
CA PHE A 58 -0.33 2.69 17.67
C PHE A 58 0.62 2.12 18.73
N LYS A 59 0.20 2.07 20.00
CA LYS A 59 0.97 1.45 21.09
C LYS A 59 1.31 0.00 20.79
N GLU A 60 0.32 -0.77 20.36
CA GLU A 60 0.51 -2.17 19.98
C GLU A 60 1.59 -2.29 18.90
N ARG A 61 1.49 -1.50 17.82
CA ARG A 61 2.47 -1.55 16.74
C ARG A 61 3.86 -1.06 17.17
N TYR A 62 3.92 -0.01 17.98
CA TYR A 62 5.16 0.52 18.53
C TYR A 62 5.92 -0.53 19.34
N THR A 63 5.24 -1.22 20.26
CA THR A 63 5.86 -2.27 21.08
C THR A 63 6.38 -3.44 20.25
N LYS A 64 5.66 -3.83 19.20
CA LYS A 64 6.09 -4.86 18.26
C LYS A 64 7.37 -4.47 17.51
N LEU A 65 7.41 -3.26 16.96
CA LEU A 65 8.59 -2.76 16.21
C LEU A 65 9.82 -2.61 17.12
N GLN A 66 9.64 -2.17 18.36
CA GLN A 66 10.73 -2.11 19.34
C GLN A 66 11.25 -3.50 19.72
N GLY A 67 10.34 -4.48 19.87
CA GLY A 67 10.71 -5.88 20.11
C GLY A 67 11.50 -6.49 18.94
N GLU A 68 11.11 -6.21 17.70
CA GLU A 68 11.82 -6.66 16.49
C GLU A 68 13.20 -5.99 16.36
N THR A 69 13.30 -4.70 16.67
CA THR A 69 14.57 -3.96 16.64
C THR A 69 15.55 -4.47 17.71
N ALA A 70 15.05 -4.78 18.91
CA ALA A 70 15.86 -5.38 19.98
C ALA A 70 16.31 -6.82 19.65
N ALA A 71 15.53 -7.57 18.87
CA ALA A 71 15.90 -8.91 18.42
C ALA A 71 16.97 -8.92 17.31
N LEU A 72 16.98 -7.90 16.45
CA LEU A 72 17.95 -7.75 15.35
C LEU A 72 19.32 -7.20 15.82
N HIS A 73 19.36 -6.47 16.94
CA HIS A 73 20.58 -5.95 17.54
C HIS A 73 20.77 -6.45 18.99
N PRO A 74 21.50 -7.56 19.23
CA PRO A 74 22.02 -7.82 20.57
C PRO A 74 22.94 -6.66 21.01
N PRO A 75 23.04 -6.32 22.31
CA PRO A 75 23.81 -5.17 22.77
C PRO A 75 25.31 -5.39 22.56
N ALA A 76 25.82 -5.05 21.37
CA ALA A 76 27.24 -4.95 21.10
C ALA A 76 27.73 -3.58 21.59
N THR A 77 28.46 -3.59 22.71
CA THR A 77 29.13 -2.41 23.25
C THR A 77 30.26 -1.99 22.32
N VAL A 78 30.01 -1.09 21.36
CA VAL A 78 31.07 -0.46 20.58
C VAL A 78 31.11 1.01 20.92
N LYS A 79 32.00 1.37 21.85
CA LYS A 79 32.36 2.77 22.11
C LYS A 79 33.16 3.29 20.92
N THR A 80 32.50 3.98 19.99
CA THR A 80 33.17 4.63 18.87
C THR A 80 33.81 5.94 19.36
N LYS A 81 35.12 6.10 19.12
CA LYS A 81 35.97 7.24 19.53
C LYS A 81 35.42 8.64 19.14
N LEU A 82 34.45 8.69 18.24
CA LEU A 82 33.82 9.92 17.76
C LEU A 82 32.99 10.63 18.86
N GLY A 83 32.39 9.88 19.78
CA GLY A 83 31.60 10.45 20.88
C GLY A 83 32.43 11.17 21.96
N ILE A 84 33.73 10.85 22.06
CA ILE A 84 34.64 11.52 23.00
C ILE A 84 35.11 12.85 22.41
N LEU A 85 35.42 12.88 21.11
CA LEU A 85 35.90 14.09 20.42
C LEU A 85 34.83 15.20 20.34
N LEU A 86 33.55 14.85 20.24
CA LEU A 86 32.45 15.84 20.23
C LEU A 86 32.24 16.53 21.59
N ARG A 87 32.66 15.89 22.70
CA ARG A 87 32.53 16.45 24.05
C ARG A 87 33.70 17.35 24.44
N GLU A 88 34.90 17.13 23.87
CA GLU A 88 36.06 18.01 24.10
C GLU A 88 36.02 19.34 23.33
N LEU A 89 35.12 19.49 22.34
CA LEU A 89 34.98 20.74 21.57
C LEU A 89 33.84 21.65 22.06
N SER A 90 33.18 21.30 23.15
CA SER A 90 32.08 22.08 23.72
C SER A 90 32.53 22.72 25.03
N ASP A 91 33.45 23.67 24.93
CA ASP A 91 33.86 24.57 26.01
C ASP A 91 33.81 26.00 25.44
N ASP A 92 32.72 26.71 25.72
CA ASP A 92 32.70 28.17 25.62
C ASP A 92 31.66 28.73 26.62
N GLU A 93 32.17 29.59 27.49
CA GLU A 93 31.49 30.33 28.54
C GLU A 93 30.85 31.59 27.95
N GLU A 94 29.54 31.79 28.08
CA GLU A 94 28.96 33.13 27.95
C GLU A 94 27.72 33.31 28.84
N ASP A 95 27.90 34.08 29.91
CA ASP A 95 26.84 34.67 30.73
C ASP A 95 26.05 35.71 29.92
N THR A 96 24.77 35.47 29.65
CA THR A 96 23.80 36.55 29.38
C THR A 96 22.43 36.25 29.99
N ASP A 97 22.11 36.99 31.06
CA ASP A 97 20.75 37.17 31.57
C ASP A 97 19.91 37.96 30.56
N ILE A 98 19.01 37.28 29.83
CA ILE A 98 17.87 37.90 29.16
C ILE A 98 16.62 37.05 29.39
N ASN A 99 15.80 37.48 30.35
CA ASN A 99 14.39 37.13 30.43
C ASN A 99 13.68 37.58 29.14
N ASN A 100 13.27 36.65 28.28
CA ASN A 100 12.04 36.83 27.53
C ASN A 100 11.39 35.49 27.18
N ALA A 101 10.09 35.44 27.40
CA ALA A 101 9.26 34.25 27.37
C ALA A 101 9.09 33.69 25.94
N ASP A 102 9.63 32.50 25.67
CA ASP A 102 9.01 31.53 24.75
C ASP A 102 9.54 30.09 24.87
N THR A 103 9.88 29.64 26.08
CA THR A 103 10.08 28.22 26.36
C THR A 103 8.72 27.55 26.60
N ARG A 104 7.98 27.24 25.55
CA ARG A 104 6.87 26.28 25.62
C ARG A 104 7.25 25.00 24.87
N ASP A 105 7.28 23.92 25.64
CA ASP A 105 7.26 22.50 25.27
C ASP A 105 8.45 21.94 24.47
N LEU A 106 9.60 21.91 25.12
CA LEU A 106 10.35 20.65 25.15
C LEU A 106 9.74 19.79 26.26
N ALA A 107 8.64 19.12 25.93
CA ALA A 107 8.02 18.14 26.82
C ALA A 107 9.09 17.13 27.24
N LEU A 108 9.36 17.10 28.55
CA LEU A 108 10.10 16.05 29.24
C LEU A 108 9.60 14.71 28.72
N GLU A 109 10.49 13.88 28.17
CA GLU A 109 10.12 12.53 27.77
C GLU A 109 9.64 11.79 29.01
N ASP A 110 8.32 11.58 29.12
CA ASP A 110 7.75 10.73 30.15
C ASP A 110 8.34 9.32 29.92
N PRO A 111 9.18 8.78 30.82
CA PRO A 111 9.83 7.49 30.62
C PRO A 111 8.83 6.34 30.48
N ASN A 112 7.58 6.60 30.89
CA ASN A 112 6.49 5.66 30.87
C ASN A 112 5.80 5.55 29.48
N CYS A 113 5.96 6.54 28.59
CA CYS A 113 5.25 6.60 27.31
C CYS A 113 6.14 7.10 26.15
N PRO A 114 7.20 6.35 25.77
CA PRO A 114 8.10 6.75 24.69
C PRO A 114 7.39 6.87 23.32
N TRP A 115 6.26 6.19 23.15
CA TRP A 115 5.43 6.22 21.93
C TRP A 115 4.62 7.52 21.78
N SER A 116 4.35 8.25 22.88
CA SER A 116 3.43 9.41 22.88
C SER A 116 3.96 10.53 21.99
N ARG A 117 5.26 10.78 22.05
CA ARG A 117 5.90 11.79 21.21
C ARG A 117 5.71 11.49 19.73
N GLU A 118 6.02 10.27 19.27
CA GLU A 118 5.89 9.88 17.86
C GLU A 118 4.42 9.91 17.39
N PHE A 119 3.50 9.49 18.25
CA PHE A 119 2.07 9.56 17.99
C PHE A 119 1.62 11.00 17.72
N HIS A 120 2.01 11.94 18.59
CA HIS A 120 1.63 13.34 18.48
C HIS A 120 2.33 14.08 17.34
N ILE A 121 3.60 13.77 17.02
CA ILE A 121 4.32 14.46 15.92
C ILE A 121 3.51 14.37 14.62
N TYR A 122 3.03 13.19 14.23
CA TYR A 122 2.23 13.08 12.99
C TYR A 122 0.91 13.84 13.09
N LEU A 123 0.19 13.72 14.21
CA LEU A 123 -1.15 14.32 14.36
C LEU A 123 -1.12 15.85 14.47
N ASP A 124 -0.07 16.41 15.08
CA ASP A 124 0.09 17.84 15.32
C ASP A 124 0.80 18.56 14.17
N THR A 125 1.55 17.83 13.35
CA THR A 125 2.13 18.38 12.11
C THR A 125 1.00 18.93 11.23
N PRO A 126 1.14 20.14 10.65
CA PRO A 126 0.12 20.68 9.76
C PRO A 126 -0.20 19.72 8.61
N VAL A 127 -1.39 19.88 8.05
CA VAL A 127 -1.87 19.08 6.92
C VAL A 127 -0.85 19.10 5.79
N GLU A 128 -0.39 17.92 5.36
CA GLU A 128 0.63 17.80 4.32
C GLU A 128 -0.02 17.55 2.95
N THR A 129 0.48 18.23 1.93
CA THR A 129 0.01 18.07 0.56
C THR A 129 0.75 16.91 -0.11
N ILE A 130 0.03 15.83 -0.41
CA ILE A 130 0.55 14.76 -1.27
C ILE A 130 0.74 15.34 -2.69
N PRO A 131 1.95 15.26 -3.28
CA PRO A 131 2.25 15.74 -4.62
C PRO A 131 1.28 15.16 -5.68
N GLU A 132 1.08 15.91 -6.76
CA GLU A 132 0.22 15.47 -7.86
C GLU A 132 0.81 14.20 -8.53
N GLY A 133 -0.04 13.19 -8.75
CA GLY A 133 0.36 11.90 -9.30
C GLY A 133 0.83 10.86 -8.27
N TRP A 134 0.97 11.22 -6.99
CA TRP A 134 1.40 10.27 -5.95
C TRP A 134 0.21 9.60 -5.27
N THR A 135 0.33 8.29 -5.03
CA THR A 135 -0.61 7.57 -4.18
C THR A 135 -0.30 7.84 -2.70
N MET A 136 -1.32 7.70 -1.85
CA MET A 136 -1.16 7.79 -0.40
C MET A 136 -0.04 6.88 0.12
N ILE A 137 0.01 5.66 -0.40
CA ILE A 137 1.01 4.65 -0.02
C ILE A 137 2.41 5.08 -0.45
N ALA A 138 2.58 5.67 -1.63
CA ALA A 138 3.87 6.16 -2.09
C ALA A 138 4.40 7.30 -1.20
N TRP A 139 3.51 8.19 -0.76
CA TRP A 139 3.85 9.24 0.20
C TRP A 139 4.32 8.66 1.54
N TRP A 140 3.60 7.68 2.08
CA TRP A 140 4.02 6.98 3.31
C TRP A 140 5.38 6.29 3.14
N GLY A 141 5.63 5.70 1.97
CA GLY A 141 6.91 5.09 1.63
C GLY A 141 8.10 6.06 1.68
N MET A 142 7.91 7.32 1.25
CA MET A 142 8.96 8.34 1.33
C MET A 142 9.14 8.90 2.75
N ASN A 143 8.07 8.92 3.55
CA ASN A 143 8.08 9.46 4.90
C ASN A 143 8.28 8.40 6.00
N VAL A 144 8.62 7.16 5.64
CA VAL A 144 8.95 6.07 6.58
C VAL A 144 9.97 6.50 7.63
N HIS A 145 11.02 7.24 7.23
CA HIS A 145 12.08 7.65 8.15
C HIS A 145 11.64 8.68 9.19
N HIS A 146 10.62 9.48 8.87
CA HIS A 146 10.06 10.47 9.79
C HIS A 146 9.01 9.83 10.72
N TYR A 147 8.26 8.86 10.21
CA TYR A 147 7.12 8.27 10.91
C TYR A 147 7.13 6.73 10.78
N PRO A 148 8.08 6.02 11.40
CA PRO A 148 8.26 4.59 11.17
C PRO A 148 7.05 3.77 11.59
N VAL A 149 6.42 4.07 12.73
CA VAL A 149 5.28 3.30 13.24
C VAL A 149 4.03 3.60 12.42
N TRP A 150 3.78 4.87 12.11
CA TRP A 150 2.65 5.27 11.26
C TRP A 150 2.76 4.74 9.84
N ALA A 151 3.95 4.77 9.23
CA ALA A 151 4.16 4.22 7.91
C ALA A 151 3.96 2.70 7.89
N SER A 152 4.37 2.01 8.96
CA SER A 152 4.06 0.59 9.11
C SER A 152 2.56 0.33 9.19
N LEU A 153 1.79 1.16 9.91
CA LEU A 153 0.33 1.05 9.94
C LEU A 153 -0.28 1.40 8.57
N ALA A 154 0.24 2.42 7.90
CA ALA A 154 -0.19 2.81 6.56
C ALA A 154 -0.07 1.67 5.55
N HIS A 155 1.05 0.95 5.57
CA HIS A 155 1.27 -0.18 4.67
C HIS A 155 0.31 -1.35 4.95
N ASP A 156 -0.03 -1.61 6.21
CA ASP A 156 -0.97 -2.68 6.55
C ASP A 156 -2.41 -2.28 6.19
N TYR A 157 -2.81 -1.05 6.49
CA TYR A 157 -4.21 -0.64 6.43
C TYR A 157 -4.64 -0.02 5.10
N LEU A 158 -3.78 0.77 4.45
CA LEU A 158 -4.10 1.37 3.15
C LEU A 158 -3.95 0.38 1.99
N ALA A 159 -3.18 -0.70 2.19
CA ALA A 159 -3.10 -1.79 1.22
C ALA A 159 -4.36 -2.67 1.21
N MET A 160 -5.24 -2.54 2.22
CA MET A 160 -6.50 -3.28 2.23
C MET A 160 -7.40 -2.80 1.10
N MET A 161 -7.81 -3.76 0.29
CA MET A 161 -8.76 -3.54 -0.78
C MET A 161 -10.15 -3.20 -0.22
N ALA A 162 -10.69 -2.03 -0.61
CA ALA A 162 -12.04 -1.63 -0.21
C ALA A 162 -13.16 -2.45 -0.87
N SER A 163 -12.87 -3.15 -1.99
CA SER A 163 -13.86 -3.93 -2.73
C SER A 163 -13.29 -5.24 -3.28
N SER A 164 -14.18 -6.22 -3.47
CA SER A 164 -13.89 -7.50 -4.14
C SER A 164 -13.74 -7.36 -5.66
N VAL A 165 -13.87 -6.17 -6.25
CA VAL A 165 -13.90 -6.00 -7.71
C VAL A 165 -12.62 -6.49 -8.39
N SER A 166 -11.45 -6.33 -7.74
CA SER A 166 -10.20 -6.85 -8.31
C SER A 166 -10.16 -8.37 -8.29
N SER A 167 -10.63 -9.02 -7.21
CA SER A 167 -10.68 -10.48 -7.16
C SER A 167 -11.70 -11.03 -8.14
N GLU A 168 -12.89 -10.41 -8.26
CA GLU A 168 -13.89 -10.76 -9.28
C GLU A 168 -13.34 -10.63 -10.70
N ARG A 169 -12.62 -9.54 -10.99
CA ARG A 169 -11.96 -9.34 -12.29
C ARG A 169 -10.88 -10.40 -12.52
N ALA A 170 -10.08 -10.75 -11.50
CA ALA A 170 -9.08 -11.80 -11.60
C ALA A 170 -9.73 -13.17 -11.86
N PHE A 171 -10.83 -13.50 -11.19
CA PHE A 171 -11.58 -14.75 -11.41
C PHE A 171 -12.23 -14.78 -12.80
N SER A 172 -12.82 -13.68 -13.25
CA SER A 172 -13.37 -13.56 -14.60
C SER A 172 -12.28 -13.80 -15.66
N GLN A 173 -11.09 -13.23 -15.48
CA GLN A 173 -9.94 -13.49 -16.34
C GLN A 173 -9.43 -14.93 -16.26
N GLY A 174 -9.46 -15.55 -15.08
CA GLY A 174 -9.18 -16.97 -14.91
C GLY A 174 -10.16 -17.84 -15.72
N GLY A 175 -11.45 -17.47 -15.74
CA GLY A 175 -12.46 -18.11 -16.58
C GLY A 175 -12.20 -17.97 -18.07
N ILE A 176 -11.61 -16.86 -18.53
CA ILE A 176 -11.16 -16.70 -19.93
C ILE A 176 -9.95 -17.60 -20.22
N THR A 177 -9.02 -17.70 -19.27
CA THR A 177 -7.81 -18.52 -19.41
C THR A 177 -8.14 -20.02 -19.50
N ILE A 178 -9.17 -20.47 -18.77
CA ILE A 178 -9.74 -21.81 -18.86
C ILE A 178 -10.76 -21.83 -20.02
N SER A 179 -10.26 -21.88 -21.25
CA SER A 179 -11.13 -22.01 -22.43
C SER A 179 -11.67 -23.43 -22.61
N LYS A 180 -12.68 -23.60 -23.46
CA LYS A 180 -13.24 -24.93 -23.82
C LYS A 180 -12.18 -25.90 -24.36
N TRP A 181 -11.12 -25.38 -24.97
CA TRP A 181 -9.98 -26.12 -25.52
C TRP A 181 -8.85 -26.35 -24.50
N HIS A 182 -8.75 -25.52 -23.45
CA HIS A 182 -7.77 -25.61 -22.37
C HIS A 182 -8.38 -26.12 -21.04
N ASN A 183 -9.38 -26.99 -21.12
CA ASN A 183 -10.14 -27.49 -19.96
C ASN A 183 -9.41 -28.52 -19.08
N ARG A 184 -8.15 -28.87 -19.41
CA ARG A 184 -7.32 -29.84 -18.66
C ARG A 184 -6.25 -29.19 -17.80
N LEU A 185 -6.23 -27.87 -17.69
CA LEU A 185 -5.32 -27.16 -16.79
C LEU A 185 -5.69 -27.48 -15.34
N LYS A 186 -4.70 -27.87 -14.55
CA LYS A 186 -4.84 -28.02 -13.10
C LYS A 186 -4.87 -26.63 -12.45
N GLY A 187 -5.48 -26.53 -11.27
CA GLY A 187 -5.66 -25.26 -10.57
C GLY A 187 -4.36 -24.52 -10.24
N ASP A 188 -3.29 -25.27 -9.92
CA ASP A 188 -1.93 -24.74 -9.72
C ASP A 188 -1.37 -24.06 -10.96
N VAL A 189 -1.60 -24.63 -12.16
CA VAL A 189 -1.17 -24.04 -13.43
C VAL A 189 -1.95 -22.76 -13.75
N VAL A 190 -3.26 -22.75 -13.48
CA VAL A 190 -4.09 -21.55 -13.68
C VAL A 190 -3.67 -20.43 -12.71
N GLU A 191 -3.39 -20.77 -11.45
CA GLU A 191 -2.86 -19.83 -10.45
C GLU A 191 -1.52 -19.24 -10.88
N ALA A 192 -0.59 -20.07 -11.35
CA ALA A 192 0.71 -19.62 -11.85
C ALA A 192 0.57 -18.69 -13.07
N LEU A 193 -0.30 -19.04 -14.02
CA LEU A 193 -0.58 -18.21 -15.20
C LEU A 193 -1.18 -16.86 -14.82
N GLN A 194 -2.16 -16.84 -13.92
CA GLN A 194 -2.78 -15.60 -13.48
C GLN A 194 -1.80 -14.72 -12.68
N SER A 195 -0.93 -15.34 -11.88
CA SER A 195 0.15 -14.65 -11.16
C SER A 195 1.18 -14.05 -12.12
N LEU A 196 1.61 -14.82 -13.13
CA LEU A 196 2.55 -14.36 -14.16
C LEU A 196 1.94 -13.20 -14.97
N LYS A 197 0.69 -13.33 -15.40
CA LYS A 197 -0.05 -12.27 -16.10
C LYS A 197 -0.17 -11.00 -15.28
N CYS A 198 -0.46 -11.13 -13.98
CA CYS A 198 -0.48 -9.99 -13.05
C CYS A 198 0.90 -9.32 -13.00
N ALA A 199 1.96 -10.09 -12.75
CA ALA A 199 3.32 -9.59 -12.60
C ALA A 199 3.88 -8.91 -13.86
N ILE A 200 3.53 -9.40 -15.05
CA ILE A 200 3.87 -8.74 -16.33
C ILE A 200 3.13 -7.40 -16.44
N ARG A 201 1.80 -7.39 -16.21
CA ARG A 201 0.99 -6.17 -16.34
C ARG A 201 1.37 -5.07 -15.34
N THR A 202 1.88 -5.44 -14.17
CA THR A 202 2.31 -4.50 -13.13
C THR A 202 3.80 -4.19 -13.19
N ASN A 203 4.51 -4.62 -14.26
CA ASN A 203 5.95 -4.43 -14.43
C ASN A 203 6.78 -4.89 -13.21
N LEU A 204 6.33 -5.94 -12.54
CA LEU A 204 7.05 -6.52 -11.40
C LEU A 204 8.22 -7.40 -11.84
N ILE A 205 8.21 -7.88 -13.08
CA ILE A 205 9.26 -8.74 -13.66
C ILE A 205 10.33 -7.90 -14.36
N PHE A 206 9.89 -6.96 -15.20
CA PHE A 206 10.76 -6.06 -15.94
C PHE A 206 10.55 -4.65 -15.41
N ARG A 207 11.26 -4.32 -14.33
CA ARG A 207 11.25 -2.96 -13.78
C ARG A 207 12.21 -2.12 -14.62
N GLU A 208 11.70 -1.08 -15.29
CA GLU A 208 12.59 -0.08 -15.86
C GLU A 208 13.43 0.53 -14.73
N PRO A 209 14.77 0.60 -14.88
CA PRO A 209 15.62 1.22 -13.88
C PRO A 209 15.17 2.67 -13.69
N GLY A 210 14.72 3.00 -12.48
CA GLY A 210 14.40 4.38 -12.13
C GLY A 210 15.63 5.28 -12.30
N PRO A 211 15.44 6.61 -12.41
CA PRO A 211 16.49 7.58 -12.76
C PRO A 211 17.63 7.74 -11.73
N SER A 212 17.76 6.84 -10.75
CA SER A 212 18.85 6.83 -9.77
C SER A 212 19.96 5.83 -10.07
N THR A 213 19.95 5.19 -11.24
CA THR A 213 21.13 4.44 -11.71
C THR A 213 21.96 5.36 -12.60
N ILE A 214 23.20 5.62 -12.18
CA ILE A 214 24.25 6.32 -12.93
C ILE A 214 24.12 6.06 -14.44
N SER A 215 23.89 7.14 -15.18
CA SER A 215 23.99 7.18 -16.63
C SER A 215 25.47 7.08 -17.00
N GLU A 216 25.92 5.90 -17.43
CA GLU A 216 27.05 5.83 -18.35
C GLU A 216 26.46 6.09 -19.75
N GLY A 217 26.74 7.29 -20.26
CA GLY A 217 26.34 7.68 -21.60
C GLY A 217 27.04 6.82 -22.64
N TYR A 218 26.25 6.08 -23.40
CA TYR A 218 26.59 5.72 -24.76
C TYR A 218 25.64 6.53 -25.64
N GLU A 219 26.21 7.51 -26.34
CA GLU A 219 25.55 8.19 -27.44
C GLU A 219 25.41 7.20 -28.58
N GLU A 220 24.19 6.73 -28.85
CA GLU A 220 23.83 6.21 -30.16
C GLU A 220 22.75 7.12 -30.76
N ASP A 221 23.22 7.80 -31.81
CA ASP A 221 22.51 8.60 -32.77
C ASP A 221 21.84 7.67 -33.78
N ASP A 222 20.51 7.62 -33.77
CA ASP A 222 19.71 7.37 -34.96
C ASP A 222 18.32 7.98 -34.82
N GLY A 223 18.06 8.91 -35.75
CA GLY A 223 16.80 9.62 -35.85
C GLY A 223 15.68 8.83 -36.54
N GLU A 224 14.51 9.43 -36.39
CA GLU A 224 13.31 9.34 -37.24
C GLU A 224 12.27 8.24 -36.94
N ASN A 225 11.25 8.69 -36.20
CA ASN A 225 9.87 8.93 -36.71
C ASN A 225 8.79 7.87 -36.43
N ASP A 226 7.83 8.32 -35.62
CA ASP A 226 6.40 7.96 -35.47
C ASP A 226 5.81 6.85 -36.36
N SER A 227 5.22 5.83 -35.71
CA SER A 227 3.80 5.50 -35.91
C SER A 227 3.28 4.59 -34.79
N GLU A 228 2.14 4.98 -34.23
CA GLU A 228 1.25 4.18 -33.38
C GLU A 228 0.89 2.88 -34.08
N ASP A 229 1.03 1.73 -33.43
CA ASP A 229 0.28 0.52 -33.79
C ASP A 229 0.00 -0.33 -32.53
N GLU A 230 -1.20 -0.13 -31.98
CA GLU A 230 -1.91 -1.13 -31.17
C GLU A 230 -2.24 -2.34 -32.06
N GLU A 231 -1.36 -3.34 -32.13
CA GLU A 231 -1.78 -4.65 -32.66
C GLU A 231 -1.49 -5.75 -31.64
N GLY A 232 -2.60 -6.20 -31.05
CA GLY A 232 -2.66 -7.25 -30.06
C GLY A 232 -2.20 -8.59 -30.59
N TRP A 233 -1.78 -9.42 -29.65
CA TRP A 233 -1.34 -10.81 -29.82
C TRP A 233 -2.39 -11.77 -30.42
N ASP A 234 -3.51 -11.28 -30.95
CA ASP A 234 -4.60 -12.06 -31.52
C ASP A 234 -4.31 -12.54 -32.96
N SER A 235 -3.26 -12.06 -33.63
CA SER A 235 -3.00 -12.40 -35.05
C SER A 235 -2.21 -13.70 -35.29
N LEU A 236 -1.85 -14.48 -34.27
CA LEU A 236 -0.90 -15.60 -34.43
C LEU A 236 -1.54 -17.00 -34.52
N VAL A 237 -2.85 -17.11 -34.78
CA VAL A 237 -3.50 -18.43 -34.92
C VAL A 237 -4.50 -18.47 -36.06
N ILE A 238 -4.07 -18.27 -37.30
CA ILE A 238 -4.68 -18.92 -38.47
C ILE A 238 -3.57 -19.14 -39.50
N ASP A 239 -3.25 -20.42 -39.77
CA ASP A 239 -2.90 -20.95 -41.10
C ASP A 239 -2.32 -22.37 -40.94
N ALA A 240 -3.23 -23.32 -40.83
CA ALA A 240 -3.04 -24.67 -41.34
C ALA A 240 -4.36 -25.05 -42.00
N GLU A 241 -4.67 -24.36 -43.11
CA GLU A 241 -5.74 -24.75 -44.01
C GLU A 241 -5.39 -26.06 -44.73
N ALA A 242 -6.45 -26.86 -44.90
CA ALA A 242 -6.82 -27.62 -46.10
C ALA A 242 -5.82 -28.62 -46.72
N GLU A 243 -6.18 -29.90 -46.64
CA GLU A 243 -6.20 -30.95 -47.69
C GLU A 243 -6.35 -32.29 -46.91
N ASP A 244 -7.50 -32.97 -46.94
CA ASP A 244 -7.89 -33.84 -48.05
C ASP A 244 -9.40 -34.09 -48.14
N ALA A 245 -9.80 -34.34 -49.38
CA ALA A 245 -11.14 -34.32 -49.94
C ALA A 245 -12.03 -35.55 -49.65
N ASP A 246 -13.30 -35.33 -49.95
CA ASP A 246 -14.40 -36.26 -50.20
C ASP A 246 -14.02 -37.65 -50.74
N ASN A 247 -14.71 -38.69 -50.24
CA ASN A 247 -15.39 -39.67 -51.09
C ASN A 247 -16.37 -40.54 -50.28
N ASP A 248 -17.65 -40.39 -50.64
CA ASP A 248 -18.65 -41.43 -50.91
C ASP A 248 -18.77 -42.66 -50.00
N ALA A 249 -19.95 -42.83 -49.40
CA ALA A 249 -20.99 -43.68 -50.00
C ALA A 249 -22.23 -43.75 -49.12
N GLU A 250 -23.36 -43.37 -49.71
CA GLU A 250 -24.70 -43.76 -49.29
C GLU A 250 -24.85 -45.28 -49.35
N ASP A 251 -25.58 -45.87 -48.40
CA ASP A 251 -26.31 -47.12 -48.65
C ASP A 251 -27.60 -47.15 -47.81
N ALA A 252 -28.66 -46.72 -48.52
CA ALA A 252 -29.99 -47.31 -48.63
C ALA A 252 -30.68 -47.98 -47.42
N ASP A 253 -31.88 -47.46 -47.16
CA ASP A 253 -33.07 -48.17 -46.69
C ASP A 253 -33.25 -49.56 -47.38
N ASN A 254 -33.62 -50.62 -46.64
CA ASN A 254 -34.94 -51.29 -46.67
C ASN A 254 -34.97 -52.70 -46.02
N ASP A 255 -36.13 -53.02 -45.43
CA ASP A 255 -36.77 -54.33 -45.13
C ASP A 255 -36.05 -55.30 -44.14
N ASP A 256 -36.68 -55.95 -43.15
CA ASP A 256 -38.04 -56.49 -42.96
C ASP A 256 -38.33 -56.65 -41.43
#